data_AF-A0A3S0CJ00-F1
#
_entry.id   AF-A0A3S0CJ00-F1
#
_cell.length_a   1.000
_cell.length_b   1.000
_cell.length_c   1.000
_cell.angle_alpha   90.00
_cell.angle_beta   90.00
_cell.angle_gamma   90.00
#
_symmetry.space_group_name_H-M   'P 1'
#
loop_
_entity.id
_entity.type
_entity.pdbx_description
1 polymer ?
#
loop_
_entity_poly.entity_id
_entity_poly.type
_entity_poly.pdbx_seq_one_letter_code
_entity_poly.pdbx_strand_id
1 'polypeptide(L)'
;MPLVFVHGVNVRLGTKYEKEMQQRNQYFVNIFYKLLGRQFSADRVISPYWGDLATNTTSGNPYLPQSKFETGLGRDRTRLNAGLSGRSGAASAVRADATSESGSDASSESGSEVGFGVGVDGPFDAAGESWDGEESHGRSLVNLARTDSIAKVFDIVIAAASEQSLDASLEQARALSELALSALDLSRRFKSLDEQVAWLEGVVDDAQLLLKIEDELKRDSSADQKRRQLSLEQMKLAGTWLQTRYDKASQLTRDRLQLRTKQLQARMNQLKITAGNSMKQVRETRRKTATHMAAAALTSPVRKLFHDRLFLFLGDSFLYFGQRGTPDAPGAIVRKISDAFELGLSMKTAEDPDLIVVAHSMGGNIVCDVASYFRPDQQIDLLITVATQFPLFADLHMFPGIDSRTRPIKKPPNVKRWINVYDMNDIFAFTAQPMFEDIEDLEFASGRLGMTTHADCFKFVSLYEHLARAVSRE
;
A
#
# COMPACT_ATOMS: atom_id res chain seq x y z
N MET A 1 22.90 -22.91 8.00
CA MET A 1 23.59 -22.06 7.02
C MET A 1 23.37 -20.70 7.59
N PRO A 2 24.39 -19.90 7.96
CA PRO A 2 24.14 -18.53 8.36
C PRO A 2 23.18 -17.87 7.34
N LEU A 3 22.16 -17.18 7.85
CA LEU A 3 21.13 -16.57 7.02
C LEU A 3 21.18 -15.06 7.19
N VAL A 4 21.38 -14.34 6.09
CA VAL A 4 21.24 -12.87 6.06
C VAL A 4 19.89 -12.54 5.45
N PHE A 5 19.03 -11.87 6.22
CA PHE A 5 17.73 -11.38 5.76
C PHE A 5 17.79 -9.87 5.50
N VAL A 6 17.67 -9.46 4.23
CA VAL A 6 17.63 -8.04 3.84
C VAL A 6 16.19 -7.62 3.57
N HIS A 7 15.67 -6.74 4.43
CA HIS A 7 14.28 -6.26 4.35
C HIS A 7 14.08 -5.21 3.25
N GLY A 8 12.82 -4.96 2.88
CA GLY A 8 12.41 -3.93 1.91
C GLY A 8 12.25 -2.52 2.49
N VAL A 9 11.59 -1.64 1.73
CA VAL A 9 11.33 -0.23 2.07
C VAL A 9 10.43 -0.04 3.29
N ASN A 10 10.46 1.17 3.84
CA ASN A 10 9.52 1.63 4.87
C ASN A 10 9.47 0.78 6.15
N VAL A 11 10.53 0.02 6.42
CA VAL A 11 10.72 -0.63 7.72
C VAL A 11 11.20 0.44 8.70
N ARG A 12 10.54 0.52 9.86
CA ARG A 12 10.88 1.49 10.92
C ARG A 12 11.12 0.75 12.21
N LEU A 13 12.25 1.05 12.85
CA LEU A 13 12.55 0.54 14.19
C LEU A 13 11.40 0.87 15.14
N GLY A 14 11.10 -0.11 15.99
CA GLY A 14 10.01 -0.05 16.95
C GLY A 14 9.51 -1.44 17.27
N THR A 15 8.61 -1.50 18.26
CA THR A 15 8.07 -2.76 18.79
C THR A 15 7.42 -3.64 17.72
N LYS A 16 6.74 -3.04 16.73
CA LYS A 16 6.14 -3.78 15.61
C LYS A 16 7.21 -4.47 14.75
N TYR A 17 8.26 -3.74 14.36
CA TYR A 17 9.36 -4.30 13.56
C TYR A 17 10.06 -5.42 14.31
N GLU A 18 10.37 -5.23 15.60
CA GLU A 18 11.03 -6.25 16.42
C GLU A 18 10.19 -7.52 16.50
N LYS A 19 8.87 -7.41 16.72
CA LYS A 19 7.96 -8.55 16.72
C LYS A 19 7.91 -9.26 15.36
N GLU A 20 7.75 -8.53 14.27
CA GLU A 20 7.72 -9.10 12.92
C GLU A 20 9.05 -9.79 12.57
N MET A 21 10.18 -9.18 12.95
CA MET A 21 11.52 -9.75 12.79
C MET A 21 11.70 -11.04 13.61
N GLN A 22 11.29 -11.05 14.87
CA GLN A 22 11.35 -12.22 15.75
C GLN A 22 10.49 -13.36 15.21
N GLN A 23 9.24 -13.07 14.81
CA GLN A 23 8.33 -14.05 14.24
C GLN A 23 8.89 -14.65 12.95
N ARG A 24 9.39 -13.81 12.04
CA ARG A 24 10.04 -14.26 10.79
C ARG A 24 11.24 -15.17 11.07
N ASN A 25 12.11 -14.79 12.00
CA ASN A 25 13.27 -15.60 12.38
C ASN A 25 12.83 -16.95 12.98
N GLN A 26 11.77 -16.96 13.78
CA GLN A 26 11.17 -18.19 14.31
C GLN A 26 10.59 -19.08 13.22
N TYR A 27 9.98 -18.52 12.16
CA TYR A 27 9.51 -19.31 11.02
C TYR A 27 10.67 -19.89 10.19
N PHE A 28 11.75 -19.15 10.00
CA PHE A 28 12.97 -19.73 9.39
C PHE A 28 13.49 -20.92 10.20
N VAL A 29 13.58 -20.80 11.53
CA VAL A 29 14.07 -21.88 12.39
C VAL A 29 13.10 -23.07 12.41
N ASN A 30 11.84 -22.83 12.79
CA ASN A 30 10.90 -23.89 13.13
C ASN A 30 10.25 -24.55 11.93
N ILE A 31 10.37 -23.94 10.74
CA ILE A 31 9.71 -24.40 9.52
C ILE A 31 10.77 -24.64 8.45
N PHE A 32 11.45 -23.60 7.97
CA PHE A 32 12.37 -23.71 6.84
C PHE A 32 13.54 -24.65 7.16
N TYR A 33 14.35 -24.34 8.17
CA TYR A 33 15.49 -25.18 8.56
C TYR A 33 15.08 -26.55 9.09
N LYS A 34 13.98 -26.61 9.84
CA LYS A 34 13.43 -27.88 10.33
C LYS A 34 13.05 -28.83 9.19
N LEU A 35 12.41 -28.32 8.14
CA LEU A 35 12.06 -29.13 6.95
C LEU A 35 13.29 -29.54 6.13
N LEU A 36 14.37 -28.76 6.19
CA LEU A 36 15.67 -29.15 5.65
C LEU A 36 16.42 -30.17 6.54
N GLY A 37 15.82 -30.63 7.64
CA GLY A 37 16.44 -31.57 8.58
C GLY A 37 17.60 -30.97 9.39
N ARG A 38 17.69 -29.63 9.47
CA ARG A 38 18.79 -28.92 10.13
C ARG A 38 18.36 -28.34 11.47
N GLN A 39 19.25 -28.42 12.46
CA GLN A 39 19.11 -27.64 13.69
C GLN A 39 19.72 -26.26 13.48
N PHE A 40 18.94 -25.22 13.74
CA PHE A 40 19.35 -23.84 13.55
C PHE A 40 18.79 -22.99 14.68
N SER A 41 19.55 -22.00 15.12
CA SER A 41 19.13 -21.08 16.18
C SER A 41 18.82 -19.71 15.59
N ALA A 42 17.82 -19.03 16.15
CA ALA A 42 17.29 -17.77 15.62
C ALA A 42 18.29 -16.62 15.68
N ASP A 43 19.28 -16.69 16.58
CA ASP A 43 20.41 -15.76 16.70
C ASP A 43 21.37 -15.82 15.50
N ARG A 44 21.32 -16.89 14.71
CA ARG A 44 22.08 -17.03 13.45
C ARG A 44 21.39 -16.42 12.23
N VAL A 45 20.24 -15.74 12.43
CA VAL A 45 19.58 -14.92 11.40
C VAL A 45 20.01 -13.46 11.53
N ILE A 46 20.88 -13.00 10.65
CA ILE A 46 21.38 -11.62 10.61
C ILE A 46 20.37 -10.77 9.84
N SER A 47 19.86 -9.71 10.46
CA SER A 47 18.86 -8.81 9.85
C SER A 47 19.35 -7.37 9.89
N PRO A 48 20.22 -6.94 8.96
CA PRO A 48 20.75 -5.58 8.96
C PRO A 48 19.60 -4.57 8.79
N TYR A 49 19.37 -3.77 9.83
CA TYR A 49 18.37 -2.70 9.77
C TYR A 49 18.94 -1.48 9.07
N TRP A 50 18.41 -1.16 7.89
CA TRP A 50 18.80 0.01 7.09
C TRP A 50 17.67 1.05 6.95
N GLY A 51 16.50 0.81 7.54
CA GLY A 51 15.30 1.63 7.33
C GLY A 51 15.38 3.08 7.83
N ASP A 52 16.36 3.41 8.68
CA ASP A 52 16.69 4.77 9.11
C ASP A 52 17.49 5.57 8.07
N LEU A 53 18.14 4.88 7.13
CA LEU A 53 18.87 5.47 6.00
C LEU A 53 17.96 5.70 4.77
N ALA A 54 16.73 5.19 4.82
CA ALA A 54 15.72 5.36 3.79
C ALA A 54 15.10 6.76 3.81
N THR A 55 14.30 7.10 2.79
CA THR A 55 13.60 8.40 2.76
C THR A 55 12.63 8.52 3.93
N ASN A 56 12.61 9.70 4.56
CA ASN A 56 11.57 10.07 5.51
C ASN A 56 10.55 10.95 4.81
N THR A 57 9.34 10.45 4.62
CA THR A 57 8.25 11.26 4.06
C THR A 57 7.80 12.30 5.09
N THR A 58 7.53 13.51 4.62
CA THR A 58 6.85 14.52 5.44
C THR A 58 5.48 13.98 5.83
N SER A 59 5.14 14.05 7.12
CA SER A 59 3.86 13.59 7.63
C SER A 59 2.71 14.25 6.86
N GLY A 60 1.78 13.42 6.36
CA GLY A 60 0.62 13.90 5.59
C GLY A 60 0.81 14.02 4.07
N ASN A 61 1.98 13.68 3.53
CA ASN A 61 2.27 13.57 2.08
C ASN A 61 1.67 14.73 1.25
N PRO A 62 2.19 15.96 1.41
CA PRO A 62 1.57 17.18 0.86
C PRO A 62 1.51 17.24 -0.67
N TYR A 63 2.24 16.33 -1.33
CA TYR A 63 2.36 16.25 -2.79
C TYR A 63 1.26 15.40 -3.44
N LEU A 64 0.52 14.60 -2.66
CA LEU A 64 -0.63 13.89 -3.21
C LEU A 64 -1.71 14.89 -3.64
N PRO A 65 -2.40 14.64 -4.76
CA PRO A 65 -3.58 15.41 -5.15
C PRO A 65 -4.59 15.39 -4.00
N GLN A 66 -4.56 16.46 -3.23
CA GLN A 66 -5.57 16.73 -2.23
C GLN A 66 -6.87 16.93 -3.00
N SER A 67 -7.91 16.19 -2.62
CA SER A 67 -9.21 16.31 -3.30
C SER A 67 -9.61 17.80 -3.35
N LYS A 68 -10.36 18.26 -4.35
CA LYS A 68 -10.77 19.68 -4.44
C LYS A 68 -11.51 20.19 -3.19
N PHE A 69 -11.94 19.28 -2.29
CA PHE A 69 -12.50 19.58 -0.97
C PHE A 69 -11.45 19.92 0.12
N GLU A 70 -10.17 19.65 -0.13
CA GLU A 70 -9.03 20.00 0.72
C GLU A 70 -8.32 21.26 0.21
N THR A 71 -8.21 21.44 -1.12
CA THR A 71 -7.50 22.58 -1.73
C THR A 71 -8.34 23.86 -1.90
N GLY A 72 -9.66 23.78 -1.81
CA GLY A 72 -10.55 24.95 -1.90
C GLY A 72 -10.41 25.97 -0.76
N LEU A 73 -9.69 25.64 0.32
CA LEU A 73 -9.51 26.52 1.50
C LEU A 73 -8.09 27.09 1.65
N GLY A 74 -7.15 26.72 0.77
CA GLY A 74 -5.76 27.20 0.83
C GLY A 74 -5.48 28.45 0.00
N ARG A 75 -6.19 28.63 -1.13
CA ARG A 75 -5.87 29.69 -2.10
C ARG A 75 -6.40 31.09 -1.77
N ASP A 76 -7.28 31.24 -0.77
CA ASP A 76 -7.74 32.57 -0.33
C ASP A 76 -6.89 33.20 0.78
N ARG A 77 -5.93 32.46 1.36
CA ARG A 77 -5.07 33.02 2.43
C ARG A 77 -4.04 34.02 1.91
N THR A 78 -3.62 33.92 0.65
CA THR A 78 -2.62 34.83 0.05
C THR A 78 -3.24 36.10 -0.54
N ARG A 79 -4.56 36.14 -0.81
CA ARG A 79 -5.23 37.36 -1.27
C ARG A 79 -5.78 38.23 -0.13
N LEU A 80 -6.04 37.68 1.05
CA LEU A 80 -6.55 38.45 2.19
C LEU A 80 -5.47 39.20 2.99
N ASN A 81 -4.19 38.78 2.92
CA ASN A 81 -3.10 39.52 3.59
C ASN A 81 -2.49 40.66 2.75
N ALA A 82 -2.75 40.72 1.44
CA ALA A 82 -2.34 41.85 0.61
C ALA A 82 -3.35 43.03 0.67
N GLY A 83 -4.57 42.80 1.16
CA GLY A 83 -5.62 43.81 1.26
C GLY A 83 -5.68 44.58 2.59
N LEU A 84 -4.80 44.26 3.56
CA LEU A 84 -4.85 44.82 4.92
C LEU A 84 -3.58 45.59 5.36
N SER A 85 -2.62 45.82 4.47
CA SER A 85 -1.41 46.62 4.75
C SER A 85 -1.20 47.86 3.86
N GLY A 86 -2.18 48.23 3.02
CA GLY A 86 -2.03 49.33 2.06
C GLY A 86 -3.08 50.43 2.19
N ARG A 87 -3.23 51.06 3.36
CA ARG A 87 -4.04 52.28 3.47
C ARG A 87 -3.44 53.30 4.43
N SER A 88 -2.23 53.76 4.11
CA SER A 88 -1.72 55.06 4.53
C SER A 88 -0.67 55.56 3.53
N GLY A 89 -0.92 56.71 2.90
CA GLY A 89 0.12 57.55 2.30
C GLY A 89 0.08 57.77 0.78
N ALA A 90 -0.22 59.02 0.41
CA ALA A 90 0.14 59.79 -0.81
C ALA A 90 -0.34 59.26 -2.19
N ALA A 91 -1.16 59.97 -2.96
CA ALA A 91 -1.05 61.33 -3.55
C ALA A 91 0.04 61.49 -4.64
N SER A 92 -0.44 61.57 -5.88
CA SER A 92 0.02 62.41 -7.01
C SER A 92 1.14 61.97 -7.97
N ALA A 93 0.90 62.37 -9.24
CA ALA A 93 1.75 62.49 -10.44
C ALA A 93 1.77 61.25 -11.37
N VAL A 94 1.08 61.18 -12.53
CA VAL A 94 1.01 62.00 -13.78
C VAL A 94 2.05 61.60 -14.84
N ARG A 95 1.51 61.23 -16.03
CA ARG A 95 2.11 61.12 -17.39
C ARG A 95 3.20 60.08 -17.59
N ALA A 96 3.47 59.51 -18.76
CA ALA A 96 2.96 59.35 -20.14
C ALA A 96 3.94 58.27 -20.72
N ASP A 97 3.81 57.54 -21.81
CA ASP A 97 3.27 57.78 -23.14
C ASP A 97 3.45 56.45 -23.93
N ALA A 98 2.72 56.31 -25.05
CA ALA A 98 3.08 55.69 -26.35
C ALA A 98 3.84 54.32 -26.42
N THR A 99 3.62 53.38 -27.35
CA THR A 99 3.00 53.33 -28.70
C THR A 99 3.03 51.86 -29.18
N SER A 100 1.93 51.33 -29.74
CA SER A 100 1.73 50.86 -31.15
C SER A 100 2.59 49.66 -31.60
N GLU A 101 2.12 48.60 -32.26
CA GLU A 101 1.34 48.46 -33.52
C GLU A 101 0.80 47.00 -33.58
N SER A 102 -0.48 46.75 -33.91
CA SER A 102 -1.14 46.66 -35.24
C SER A 102 -1.23 45.22 -35.77
N GLY A 103 -2.41 44.85 -36.27
CA GLY A 103 -2.69 43.55 -36.90
C GLY A 103 -4.16 43.15 -36.82
N SER A 104 -5.01 43.91 -37.49
CA SER A 104 -6.44 43.65 -37.71
C SER A 104 -6.68 42.48 -38.67
N ASP A 105 -7.77 41.72 -38.45
CA ASP A 105 -8.79 41.50 -39.49
C ASP A 105 -10.11 41.03 -38.85
N ALA A 106 -11.21 41.58 -39.36
CA ALA A 106 -12.57 41.48 -38.84
C ALA A 106 -13.53 41.16 -39.99
N SER A 107 -14.55 40.33 -39.70
CA SER A 107 -15.93 40.36 -40.24
C SER A 107 -16.64 39.07 -39.77
N SER A 108 -17.54 39.08 -38.78
CA SER A 108 -18.92 39.62 -38.71
C SER A 108 -20.00 38.63 -39.14
N GLU A 109 -20.94 38.33 -38.23
CA GLU A 109 -22.41 38.10 -38.40
C GLU A 109 -22.93 37.47 -37.07
N SER A 110 -23.59 38.18 -36.16
CA SER A 110 -24.96 38.77 -36.12
C SER A 110 -26.02 37.90 -35.42
N GLY A 111 -26.60 38.44 -34.33
CA GLY A 111 -27.95 38.19 -33.77
C GLY A 111 -28.14 36.94 -32.91
N SER A 112 -28.89 36.91 -31.81
CA SER A 112 -29.85 37.86 -31.22
C SER A 112 -30.22 37.42 -29.78
N GLU A 113 -30.41 38.39 -28.88
CA GLU A 113 -30.96 38.22 -27.53
C GLU A 113 -32.49 38.03 -27.53
N VAL A 114 -33.00 37.14 -26.65
CA VAL A 114 -34.31 37.21 -25.96
C VAL A 114 -34.12 36.36 -24.67
N GLY A 115 -34.30 36.77 -23.42
CA GLY A 115 -35.30 37.64 -22.80
C GLY A 115 -36.21 36.78 -21.91
N PHE A 116 -35.78 36.35 -20.71
CA PHE A 116 -36.60 35.56 -19.78
C PHE A 116 -37.16 36.44 -18.65
N GLY A 117 -38.50 36.55 -18.65
CA GLY A 117 -39.30 37.25 -17.66
C GLY A 117 -39.44 36.51 -16.33
N VAL A 118 -39.57 37.31 -15.28
CA VAL A 118 -39.72 36.96 -13.87
C VAL A 118 -41.20 36.75 -13.53
N GLY A 119 -41.49 35.72 -12.72
CA GLY A 119 -42.79 35.53 -12.05
C GLY A 119 -42.60 35.09 -10.59
N VAL A 120 -42.94 36.00 -9.68
CA VAL A 120 -43.24 35.86 -8.23
C VAL A 120 -44.61 35.15 -8.07
N ASP A 121 -45.08 34.52 -7.00
CA ASP A 121 -44.84 34.48 -5.55
C ASP A 121 -45.57 33.24 -4.97
N GLY A 122 -45.23 32.80 -3.75
CA GLY A 122 -46.04 31.85 -2.97
C GLY A 122 -45.32 31.34 -1.71
N PRO A 123 -45.89 31.48 -0.49
CA PRO A 123 -45.21 31.15 0.76
C PRO A 123 -45.33 29.66 1.08
N PHE A 124 -44.32 29.05 1.69
CA PHE A 124 -44.49 27.74 2.30
C PHE A 124 -43.76 27.60 3.63
N ASP A 125 -44.52 27.06 4.57
CA ASP A 125 -44.32 26.98 6.01
C ASP A 125 -43.12 26.15 6.46
N ALA A 126 -42.66 26.51 7.65
CA ALA A 126 -41.73 25.74 8.46
C ALA A 126 -42.42 24.49 9.03
N ALA A 127 -41.92 23.30 8.66
CA ALA A 127 -42.11 22.09 9.42
C ALA A 127 -40.75 21.37 9.50
N GLY A 128 -40.34 21.04 10.73
CA GLY A 128 -39.12 20.30 10.99
C GLY A 128 -39.27 18.85 10.55
N GLU A 129 -38.27 18.35 9.85
CA GLU A 129 -38.09 16.92 9.61
C GLU A 129 -36.81 16.46 10.29
N SER A 130 -37.01 15.52 11.22
CA SER A 130 -36.01 14.72 11.91
C SER A 130 -35.12 14.00 10.90
N TRP A 131 -33.82 14.28 10.98
CA TRP A 131 -32.79 13.49 10.29
C TRP A 131 -32.52 12.21 11.08
N ASP A 132 -33.40 11.22 10.94
CA ASP A 132 -33.14 9.86 11.42
C ASP A 132 -33.24 8.87 10.26
N GLY A 133 -32.12 8.19 10.00
CA GLY A 133 -32.10 6.91 9.30
C GLY A 133 -31.82 6.94 7.80
N GLU A 134 -30.58 7.22 7.37
CA GLU A 134 -30.01 6.60 6.15
C GLU A 134 -28.52 7.01 5.96
N GLU A 135 -27.62 6.43 6.75
CA GLU A 135 -26.18 6.50 6.46
C GLU A 135 -25.48 5.20 6.88
N SER A 136 -25.56 4.16 6.06
CA SER A 136 -24.66 2.98 6.18
C SER A 136 -24.07 2.52 4.85
N HIS A 137 -24.41 3.19 3.74
CA HIS A 137 -24.10 2.82 2.36
C HIS A 137 -22.59 2.77 1.98
N GLY A 138 -21.67 3.01 2.92
CA GLY A 138 -20.22 2.82 2.73
C GLY A 138 -19.49 2.17 3.90
N ARG A 139 -20.21 1.48 4.80
CA ARG A 139 -19.73 1.11 6.15
C ARG A 139 -19.51 -0.37 6.40
N SER A 140 -19.78 -1.24 5.44
CA SER A 140 -19.85 -2.69 5.67
C SER A 140 -19.15 -3.50 4.57
N LEU A 141 -18.58 -4.64 4.94
CA LEU A 141 -17.95 -5.60 4.03
C LEU A 141 -18.92 -6.10 2.96
N VAL A 142 -20.22 -6.28 3.27
CA VAL A 142 -21.22 -6.64 2.25
C VAL A 142 -21.43 -5.53 1.22
N ASN A 143 -21.39 -4.25 1.62
CA ASN A 143 -21.47 -3.15 0.66
C ASN A 143 -20.21 -3.07 -0.22
N LEU A 144 -19.04 -3.34 0.37
CA LEU A 144 -17.80 -3.45 -0.40
C LEU A 144 -17.87 -4.62 -1.39
N ALA A 145 -18.35 -5.79 -0.94
CA ALA A 145 -18.54 -6.96 -1.79
C ALA A 145 -19.59 -6.74 -2.90
N ARG A 146 -20.50 -5.75 -2.77
CA ARG A 146 -21.46 -5.41 -3.84
C ARG A 146 -20.89 -4.46 -4.89
N THR A 147 -19.80 -3.76 -4.59
CA THR A 147 -19.29 -2.65 -5.41
C THR A 147 -17.86 -2.87 -5.91
N ASP A 148 -17.12 -3.76 -5.28
CA ASP A 148 -15.76 -4.17 -5.61
C ASP A 148 -15.68 -5.71 -5.72
N SER A 149 -14.58 -6.23 -6.26
CA SER A 149 -14.36 -7.68 -6.30
C SER A 149 -14.30 -8.28 -4.89
N ILE A 150 -14.85 -9.49 -4.73
CA ILE A 150 -14.80 -10.25 -3.47
C ILE A 150 -13.36 -10.55 -3.06
N ALA A 151 -12.49 -10.64 -4.07
CA ALA A 151 -11.06 -10.73 -3.98
C ALA A 151 -10.49 -9.60 -3.08
N LYS A 152 -10.93 -8.36 -3.29
CA LYS A 152 -10.54 -7.19 -2.48
C LYS A 152 -11.09 -7.25 -1.05
N VAL A 153 -12.28 -7.82 -0.87
CA VAL A 153 -12.88 -8.03 0.46
C VAL A 153 -12.05 -9.03 1.26
N PHE A 154 -11.68 -10.16 0.64
CA PHE A 154 -10.79 -11.14 1.27
C PHE A 154 -9.45 -10.55 1.63
N ASP A 155 -8.87 -9.76 0.74
CA ASP A 155 -7.58 -9.12 0.97
C ASP A 155 -7.60 -8.25 2.25
N ILE A 156 -8.66 -7.48 2.46
CA ILE A 156 -8.87 -6.66 3.67
C ILE A 156 -9.03 -7.53 4.92
N VAL A 157 -9.81 -8.61 4.84
CA VAL A 157 -10.03 -9.54 5.97
C VAL A 157 -8.72 -10.24 6.35
N ILE A 158 -7.98 -10.76 5.38
CA ILE A 158 -6.70 -11.45 5.63
C ILE A 158 -5.67 -10.44 6.14
N ALA A 159 -5.61 -9.23 5.59
CA ALA A 159 -4.74 -8.15 6.09
C ALA A 159 -4.99 -7.87 7.57
N ALA A 160 -6.26 -7.66 7.94
CA ALA A 160 -6.68 -7.45 9.32
C ALA A 160 -6.30 -8.62 10.24
N ALA A 161 -6.56 -9.86 9.82
CA ALA A 161 -6.19 -11.06 10.59
C ALA A 161 -4.67 -11.13 10.84
N SER A 162 -3.86 -10.87 9.81
CA SER A 162 -2.39 -10.92 9.94
C SER A 162 -1.80 -9.84 10.86
N GLU A 163 -2.48 -8.71 11.03
CA GLU A 163 -2.02 -7.68 11.97
C GLU A 163 -2.21 -8.11 13.42
N GLN A 164 -3.22 -8.95 13.70
CA GLN A 164 -3.43 -9.51 15.04
C GLN A 164 -2.56 -10.73 15.32
N SER A 165 -2.05 -11.42 14.28
CA SER A 165 -1.34 -12.68 14.43
C SER A 165 0.13 -12.55 14.82
N LEU A 166 0.61 -11.38 15.23
CA LEU A 166 2.02 -11.16 15.59
C LEU A 166 2.48 -12.03 16.79
N ASP A 167 1.56 -12.42 17.67
CA ASP A 167 1.80 -13.33 18.79
C ASP A 167 1.11 -14.71 18.60
N ALA A 168 0.68 -15.02 17.38
CA ALA A 168 -0.09 -16.23 17.08
C ALA A 168 0.80 -17.50 17.11
N SER A 169 0.19 -18.62 17.49
CA SER A 169 0.83 -19.93 17.41
C SER A 169 1.12 -20.32 15.95
N LEU A 170 2.08 -21.23 15.74
CA LEU A 170 2.37 -21.77 14.40
C LEU A 170 1.12 -22.40 13.75
N GLU A 171 0.25 -23.01 14.56
CA GLU A 171 -1.01 -23.60 14.10
C GLU A 171 -1.98 -22.53 13.58
N GLN A 172 -2.10 -21.41 14.29
CA GLN A 172 -2.91 -20.25 13.87
C GLN A 172 -2.37 -19.60 12.59
N ALA A 173 -1.04 -19.48 12.45
CA ALA A 173 -0.41 -18.91 11.26
C ALA A 173 -0.58 -19.81 10.01
N ARG A 174 -0.54 -21.13 10.19
CA ARG A 174 -0.91 -22.09 9.12
C ARG A 174 -2.37 -21.94 8.72
N ALA A 175 -3.28 -21.88 9.69
CA ALA A 175 -4.71 -21.71 9.45
C ALA A 175 -5.03 -20.41 8.69
N LEU A 176 -4.29 -19.32 8.96
CA LEU A 176 -4.40 -18.07 8.21
C LEU A 176 -3.88 -18.20 6.76
N SER A 177 -2.80 -18.95 6.55
CA SER A 177 -2.25 -19.20 5.21
C SER A 177 -3.22 -20.03 4.35
N GLU A 178 -3.80 -21.08 4.94
CA GLU A 178 -4.83 -21.90 4.29
C GLU A 178 -6.08 -21.07 3.96
N LEU A 179 -6.53 -20.23 4.89
CA LEU A 179 -7.65 -19.31 4.65
C LEU A 179 -7.38 -18.38 3.47
N ALA A 180 -6.19 -17.80 3.38
CA ALA A 180 -5.84 -16.90 2.30
C ALA A 180 -5.87 -17.60 0.93
N LEU A 181 -5.31 -18.81 0.85
CA LEU A 181 -5.36 -19.61 -0.38
C LEU A 181 -6.79 -19.95 -0.79
N SER A 182 -7.61 -20.46 0.13
CA SER A 182 -8.99 -20.83 -0.20
C SER A 182 -9.84 -19.61 -0.57
N ALA A 183 -9.58 -18.45 0.05
CA ALA A 183 -10.21 -17.19 -0.31
C ALA A 183 -9.84 -16.73 -1.73
N LEU A 184 -8.58 -16.90 -2.13
CA LEU A 184 -8.14 -16.63 -3.50
C LEU A 184 -8.83 -17.55 -4.50
N ASP A 185 -8.92 -18.85 -4.22
CA ASP A 185 -9.60 -19.81 -5.10
C ASP A 185 -11.09 -19.50 -5.23
N LEU A 186 -11.77 -19.18 -4.12
CA LEU A 186 -13.15 -18.71 -4.13
C LEU A 186 -13.31 -17.44 -4.97
N SER A 187 -12.38 -16.49 -4.86
CA SER A 187 -12.46 -15.25 -5.65
C SER A 187 -12.35 -15.49 -7.16
N ARG A 188 -11.58 -16.51 -7.58
CA ARG A 188 -11.40 -16.89 -9.00
C ARG A 188 -12.65 -17.53 -9.60
N ARG A 189 -13.62 -17.95 -8.80
CA ARG A 189 -14.90 -18.52 -9.28
C ARG A 189 -15.76 -17.47 -9.97
N PHE A 190 -15.65 -16.21 -9.56
CA PHE A 190 -16.45 -15.12 -10.11
C PHE A 190 -15.77 -14.51 -11.34
N LYS A 191 -16.40 -14.64 -12.50
CA LYS A 191 -15.88 -14.08 -13.77
C LYS A 191 -16.26 -12.62 -13.97
N SER A 192 -17.29 -12.15 -13.26
CA SER A 192 -17.77 -10.77 -13.31
C SER A 192 -18.30 -10.31 -11.96
N LEU A 193 -18.42 -8.98 -11.80
CA LEU A 193 -19.05 -8.38 -10.62
C LEU A 193 -20.53 -8.78 -10.52
N ASP A 194 -21.23 -8.95 -11.64
CA ASP A 194 -22.65 -9.34 -11.64
C ASP A 194 -22.86 -10.73 -11.07
N GLU A 195 -21.99 -11.70 -11.42
CA GLU A 195 -22.04 -13.06 -10.87
C GLU A 195 -21.81 -13.06 -9.35
N GLN A 196 -20.87 -12.23 -8.89
CA GLN A 196 -20.60 -12.03 -7.48
C GLN A 196 -21.78 -11.38 -6.75
N VAL A 197 -22.38 -10.34 -7.32
CA VAL A 197 -23.55 -9.67 -6.74
C VAL A 197 -24.74 -10.63 -6.68
N ALA A 198 -24.92 -11.48 -7.68
CA ALA A 198 -25.91 -12.56 -7.65
C ALA A 198 -25.61 -13.57 -6.53
N TRP A 199 -24.35 -13.96 -6.35
CA TRP A 199 -23.95 -14.81 -5.22
C TRP A 199 -24.20 -14.14 -3.86
N LEU A 200 -24.17 -12.81 -3.77
CA LEU A 200 -24.51 -12.05 -2.55
C LEU A 200 -26.02 -11.88 -2.31
N GLU A 201 -26.88 -12.47 -3.14
CA GLU A 201 -28.33 -12.43 -2.93
C GLU A 201 -28.69 -13.00 -1.55
N GLY A 202 -29.58 -12.29 -0.84
CA GLY A 202 -30.01 -12.60 0.53
C GLY A 202 -29.03 -12.20 1.64
N VAL A 203 -27.82 -11.73 1.32
CA VAL A 203 -26.84 -11.27 2.32
C VAL A 203 -27.08 -9.79 2.64
N VAL A 204 -27.54 -9.50 3.86
CA VAL A 204 -27.91 -8.14 4.29
C VAL A 204 -26.89 -7.47 5.20
N ASP A 205 -26.01 -8.25 5.85
CA ASP A 205 -25.00 -7.73 6.78
C ASP A 205 -23.67 -8.49 6.69
N ASP A 206 -22.67 -7.97 7.41
CA ASP A 206 -21.31 -8.53 7.40
C ASP A 206 -21.23 -9.89 8.09
N ALA A 207 -22.10 -10.17 9.07
CA ALA A 207 -22.11 -11.46 9.75
C ALA A 207 -22.60 -12.56 8.79
N GLN A 208 -23.66 -12.29 8.04
CA GLN A 208 -24.17 -13.16 7.00
C GLN A 208 -23.17 -13.33 5.86
N LEU A 209 -22.45 -12.27 5.47
CA LEU A 209 -21.39 -12.38 4.47
C LEU A 209 -20.29 -13.33 4.94
N LEU A 210 -19.81 -13.16 6.18
CA LEU A 210 -18.76 -14.01 6.74
C LEU A 210 -19.22 -15.48 6.86
N LEU A 211 -20.48 -15.72 7.26
CA LEU A 211 -21.06 -17.07 7.29
C LEU A 211 -21.19 -17.68 5.88
N LYS A 212 -21.58 -16.88 4.88
CA LYS A 212 -21.69 -17.36 3.50
C LYS A 212 -20.32 -17.70 2.90
N ILE A 213 -19.31 -16.86 3.16
CA ILE A 213 -17.92 -17.15 2.81
C ILE A 213 -17.48 -18.45 3.50
N GLU A 214 -17.73 -18.56 4.80
CA GLU A 214 -17.39 -19.76 5.58
C GLU A 214 -18.00 -21.02 4.96
N ASP A 215 -19.28 -20.99 4.58
CA ASP A 215 -19.96 -22.14 3.99
C ASP A 215 -19.40 -22.53 2.61
N GLU A 216 -18.97 -21.57 1.79
CA GLU A 216 -18.26 -21.88 0.55
C GLU A 216 -16.89 -22.49 0.82
N LEU A 217 -16.13 -21.92 1.76
CA LEU A 217 -14.81 -22.43 2.15
C LEU A 217 -14.90 -23.85 2.76
N LYS A 218 -16.02 -24.21 3.41
CA LYS A 218 -16.29 -25.56 3.92
C LYS A 218 -16.50 -26.59 2.81
N ARG A 219 -17.05 -26.19 1.65
CA ARG A 219 -17.36 -27.12 0.55
C ARG A 219 -16.11 -27.53 -0.22
N ASP A 220 -15.09 -26.68 -0.27
CA ASP A 220 -13.89 -26.88 -1.09
C ASP A 220 -12.68 -27.46 -0.31
N SER A 221 -12.76 -27.69 1.01
CA SER A 221 -11.60 -28.03 1.86
C SER A 221 -11.60 -29.46 2.45
N SER A 222 -10.50 -30.20 2.27
CA SER A 222 -10.19 -31.46 2.95
C SER A 222 -9.48 -31.30 4.31
N ALA A 223 -9.31 -30.08 4.83
CA ALA A 223 -8.48 -29.78 6.00
C ALA A 223 -9.04 -30.36 7.32
N ASP A 224 -8.22 -30.55 8.35
CA ASP A 224 -8.62 -31.07 9.67
C ASP A 224 -9.58 -30.12 10.42
N GLN A 225 -10.59 -30.66 11.12
CA GLN A 225 -11.66 -29.90 11.79
C GLN A 225 -11.13 -28.85 12.77
N LYS A 226 -10.03 -29.15 13.46
CA LYS A 226 -9.39 -28.22 14.41
C LYS A 226 -8.78 -26.98 13.73
N ARG A 227 -8.14 -27.16 12.57
CA ARG A 227 -7.57 -26.06 11.78
C ARG A 227 -8.65 -25.15 11.20
N ARG A 228 -9.78 -25.73 10.79
CA ARG A 228 -10.96 -24.98 10.32
C ARG A 228 -11.49 -24.03 11.40
N GLN A 229 -11.59 -24.50 12.64
CA GLN A 229 -12.04 -23.68 13.77
C GLN A 229 -11.10 -22.49 14.01
N LEU A 230 -9.79 -22.68 13.85
CA LEU A 230 -8.80 -21.61 13.98
C LEU A 230 -8.91 -20.59 12.84
N SER A 231 -9.07 -21.02 11.59
CA SER A 231 -9.29 -20.09 10.46
C SER A 231 -10.56 -19.25 10.66
N LEU A 232 -11.63 -19.86 11.20
CA LEU A 232 -12.86 -19.16 11.52
C LEU A 232 -12.68 -18.10 12.60
N GLU A 233 -11.96 -18.45 13.66
CA GLU A 233 -11.64 -17.53 14.74
C GLU A 233 -10.86 -16.31 14.21
N GLN A 234 -9.89 -16.55 13.32
CA GLN A 234 -9.14 -15.48 12.64
C GLN A 234 -10.04 -14.57 11.79
N MET A 235 -11.00 -15.13 11.04
CA MET A 235 -11.97 -14.32 10.29
C MET A 235 -12.86 -13.45 11.18
N LYS A 236 -13.33 -14.00 12.31
CA LYS A 236 -14.17 -13.27 13.28
C LYS A 236 -13.39 -12.15 13.96
N LEU A 237 -12.14 -12.43 14.34
CA LEU A 237 -11.23 -11.44 14.91
C LEU A 237 -10.95 -10.32 13.91
N ALA A 238 -10.70 -10.65 12.64
CA ALA A 238 -10.54 -9.68 11.57
C ALA A 238 -11.78 -8.81 11.37
N GLY A 239 -12.98 -9.40 11.33
CA GLY A 239 -14.24 -8.66 11.24
C GLY A 239 -14.41 -7.65 12.37
N THR A 240 -14.18 -8.08 13.61
CA THR A 240 -14.26 -7.22 14.81
C THR A 240 -13.24 -6.08 14.76
N TRP A 241 -12.02 -6.37 14.31
CA TRP A 241 -10.96 -5.38 14.16
C TRP A 241 -11.28 -4.33 13.11
N LEU A 242 -11.79 -4.77 11.95
CA LEU A 242 -12.19 -3.90 10.85
C LEU A 242 -13.29 -2.95 11.31
N GLN A 243 -14.28 -3.47 12.02
CA GLN A 243 -15.37 -2.67 12.59
C GLN A 243 -14.83 -1.61 13.57
N THR A 244 -13.96 -2.02 14.51
CA THR A 244 -13.34 -1.10 15.48
C THR A 244 -12.54 0.02 14.79
N ARG A 245 -11.79 -0.31 13.74
CA ARG A 245 -10.96 0.66 13.01
C ARG A 245 -11.80 1.58 12.14
N TYR A 246 -12.88 1.06 11.55
CA TYR A 246 -13.86 1.84 10.83
C TYR A 246 -14.57 2.83 11.76
N ASP A 247 -15.00 2.40 12.94
CA ASP A 247 -15.63 3.23 13.95
C ASP A 247 -14.71 4.38 14.39
N LYS A 248 -13.43 4.08 14.62
CA LYS A 248 -12.42 5.09 14.97
C LYS A 248 -12.19 6.09 13.83
N ALA A 249 -12.11 5.64 12.58
CA ALA A 249 -11.95 6.52 11.42
C ALA A 249 -13.20 7.40 11.19
N SER A 250 -14.38 6.83 11.41
CA SER A 250 -15.67 7.54 11.37
C SER A 250 -15.76 8.59 12.47
N GLN A 251 -15.35 8.26 13.70
CA GLN A 251 -15.31 9.20 14.81
C GLN A 251 -14.36 10.37 14.50
N LEU A 252 -13.15 10.10 14.02
CA LEU A 252 -12.22 11.15 13.60
C LEU A 252 -12.79 12.06 12.49
N THR A 253 -13.56 11.47 11.57
CA THR A 253 -14.21 12.23 10.49
C THR A 253 -15.35 13.08 11.03
N ARG A 254 -16.17 12.54 11.94
CA ARG A 254 -17.22 13.28 12.66
C ARG A 254 -16.64 14.41 13.49
N ASP A 255 -15.57 14.17 14.22
CA ASP A 255 -14.88 15.18 15.02
C ASP A 255 -14.34 16.31 14.13
N ARG A 256 -13.74 15.98 12.98
CA ARG A 256 -13.30 16.96 11.99
C ARG A 256 -14.45 17.73 11.37
N LEU A 257 -15.55 17.06 11.05
CA LEU A 257 -16.76 17.70 10.53
C LEU A 257 -17.33 18.65 11.58
N GLN A 258 -17.52 18.21 12.82
CA GLN A 258 -17.99 19.05 13.92
C GLN A 258 -17.07 20.24 14.16
N LEU A 259 -15.76 20.05 14.13
CA LEU A 259 -14.80 21.15 14.24
C LEU A 259 -14.99 22.16 13.11
N ARG A 260 -15.18 21.68 11.87
CA ARG A 260 -15.48 22.53 10.71
C ARG A 260 -16.84 23.19 10.82
N THR A 261 -17.88 22.51 11.31
CA THR A 261 -19.20 23.10 11.52
C THR A 261 -19.13 24.20 12.55
N LYS A 262 -18.38 24.00 13.66
CA LYS A 262 -18.11 25.04 14.66
C LYS A 262 -17.32 26.21 14.07
N GLN A 263 -16.31 25.97 13.23
CA GLN A 263 -15.56 27.02 12.54
C GLN A 263 -16.42 27.79 11.52
N LEU A 264 -17.27 27.09 10.77
CA LEU A 264 -18.21 27.69 9.83
C LEU A 264 -19.29 28.47 10.57
N GLN A 265 -19.78 27.98 11.69
CA GLN A 265 -20.77 28.67 12.52
C GLN A 265 -20.16 29.91 13.18
N ALA A 266 -18.90 29.86 13.62
CA ALA A 266 -18.16 31.02 14.08
C ALA A 266 -17.97 32.06 12.96
N ARG A 267 -17.61 31.62 11.74
CA ARG A 267 -17.54 32.49 10.55
C ARG A 267 -18.90 33.03 10.14
N MET A 268 -19.97 32.24 10.23
CA MET A 268 -21.33 32.68 9.93
C MET A 268 -21.85 33.64 10.98
N ASN A 269 -21.48 33.49 12.25
CA ASN A 269 -21.79 34.45 13.29
C ASN A 269 -21.00 35.76 13.09
N GLN A 270 -19.77 35.69 12.58
CA GLN A 270 -19.03 36.88 12.11
C GLN A 270 -19.66 37.51 10.85
N LEU A 271 -20.15 36.71 9.90
CA LEU A 271 -20.75 37.19 8.65
C LEU A 271 -22.22 37.65 8.80
N LYS A 272 -22.96 37.11 9.78
CA LYS A 272 -24.30 37.58 10.17
C LYS A 272 -24.30 38.99 10.74
N ILE A 273 -23.15 39.47 11.19
CA ILE A 273 -22.95 40.89 11.56
C ILE A 273 -22.87 41.77 10.29
N THR A 274 -22.70 41.21 9.08
CA THR A 274 -22.32 41.99 7.89
C THR A 274 -23.23 41.87 6.66
N ALA A 275 -23.97 40.78 6.38
CA ALA A 275 -24.91 40.82 5.23
C ALA A 275 -25.94 39.70 5.20
N GLY A 276 -27.16 40.08 4.79
CA GLY A 276 -28.30 39.20 4.55
C GLY A 276 -28.26 38.48 3.20
N ASN A 277 -28.95 37.34 3.21
CA ASN A 277 -29.57 36.60 2.09
C ASN A 277 -28.68 36.13 0.92
N SER A 278 -28.39 34.83 0.89
CA SER A 278 -28.57 34.02 -0.33
C SER A 278 -28.64 32.52 -0.01
N MET A 279 -29.85 32.01 0.28
CA MET A 279 -30.08 30.59 0.61
C MET A 279 -30.13 29.66 -0.62
N LYS A 280 -30.23 30.20 -1.85
CA LYS A 280 -30.37 29.38 -3.08
C LYS A 280 -29.07 28.68 -3.51
N GLN A 281 -27.90 29.30 -3.31
CA GLN A 281 -26.61 28.67 -3.64
C GLN A 281 -26.23 27.51 -2.71
N VAL A 282 -26.77 27.46 -1.50
CA VAL A 282 -26.48 26.43 -0.50
C VAL A 282 -27.09 25.07 -0.90
N ARG A 283 -28.24 25.07 -1.58
CA ARG A 283 -29.01 23.85 -1.88
C ARG A 283 -28.45 23.07 -3.08
N GLU A 284 -27.97 23.75 -4.13
CA GLU A 284 -27.30 23.10 -5.27
C GLU A 284 -25.90 22.57 -4.91
N THR A 285 -25.18 23.30 -4.05
CA THR A 285 -23.87 22.86 -3.55
C THR A 285 -24.02 21.57 -2.73
N ARG A 286 -25.07 21.44 -1.90
CA ARG A 286 -25.32 20.21 -1.11
C ARG A 286 -25.53 18.96 -1.97
N ARG A 287 -26.25 19.05 -3.09
CA ARG A 287 -26.61 17.89 -3.92
C ARG A 287 -25.42 17.35 -4.72
N LYS A 288 -24.57 18.22 -5.26
CA LYS A 288 -23.30 17.81 -5.90
C LYS A 288 -22.25 17.33 -4.89
N THR A 289 -22.29 17.87 -3.67
CA THR A 289 -21.36 17.47 -2.61
C THR A 289 -21.66 16.07 -2.08
N ALA A 290 -22.93 15.66 -1.94
CA ALA A 290 -23.31 14.33 -1.45
C ALA A 290 -22.83 13.18 -2.37
N THR A 291 -22.99 13.30 -3.68
CA THR A 291 -22.57 12.26 -4.64
C THR A 291 -21.04 12.15 -4.74
N HIS A 292 -20.32 13.26 -4.64
CA HIS A 292 -18.86 13.25 -4.58
C HIS A 292 -18.31 12.79 -3.23
N MET A 293 -19.04 13.00 -2.12
CA MET A 293 -18.66 12.53 -0.78
C MET A 293 -18.70 11.00 -0.67
N ALA A 294 -19.71 10.34 -1.26
CA ALA A 294 -19.80 8.87 -1.26
C ALA A 294 -18.63 8.22 -2.04
N ALA A 295 -18.32 8.74 -3.24
CA ALA A 295 -17.19 8.25 -4.04
C ALA A 295 -15.82 8.56 -3.40
N ALA A 296 -15.66 9.74 -2.77
CA ALA A 296 -14.43 10.13 -2.09
C ALA A 296 -14.20 9.37 -0.78
N ALA A 297 -15.25 9.10 0.00
CA ALA A 297 -15.16 8.33 1.25
C ALA A 297 -14.74 6.87 1.01
N LEU A 298 -15.18 6.28 -0.10
CA LEU A 298 -14.87 4.89 -0.47
C LEU A 298 -13.48 4.75 -1.13
N THR A 299 -13.03 5.73 -1.93
CA THR A 299 -11.76 5.63 -2.68
C THR A 299 -10.57 6.32 -2.03
N SER A 300 -10.78 7.27 -1.10
CA SER A 300 -9.69 8.03 -0.47
C SER A 300 -8.76 7.17 0.40
N PRO A 301 -9.24 6.26 1.27
CA PRO A 301 -8.36 5.45 2.11
C PRO A 301 -7.50 4.48 1.30
N VAL A 302 -8.10 3.81 0.31
CA VAL A 302 -7.44 2.82 -0.55
C VAL A 302 -6.40 3.50 -1.45
N ARG A 303 -6.77 4.63 -2.07
CA ARG A 303 -5.85 5.44 -2.87
C ARG A 303 -4.69 5.94 -2.04
N LYS A 304 -4.95 6.45 -0.84
CA LYS A 304 -3.90 6.95 0.06
C LYS A 304 -2.95 5.83 0.47
N LEU A 305 -3.45 4.65 0.88
CA LEU A 305 -2.63 3.49 1.20
C LEU A 305 -1.76 3.02 0.03
N PHE A 306 -2.34 2.96 -1.18
CA PHE A 306 -1.63 2.60 -2.40
C PHE A 306 -0.54 3.62 -2.75
N HIS A 307 -0.88 4.91 -2.75
CA HIS A 307 0.05 5.98 -3.13
C HIS A 307 1.15 6.16 -2.09
N ASP A 308 0.85 6.14 -0.79
CA ASP A 308 1.85 6.31 0.26
C ASP A 308 2.94 5.22 0.14
N ARG A 309 2.57 3.95 -0.10
CA ARG A 309 3.55 2.86 -0.28
C ARG A 309 4.28 2.90 -1.62
N LEU A 310 3.60 3.22 -2.72
CA LEU A 310 4.22 3.36 -4.04
C LEU A 310 5.25 4.50 -4.07
N PHE A 311 4.92 5.66 -3.51
CA PHE A 311 5.86 6.79 -3.46
C PHE A 311 7.02 6.56 -2.50
N LEU A 312 6.79 5.85 -1.40
CA LEU A 312 7.88 5.41 -0.52
C LEU A 312 8.83 4.48 -1.27
N PHE A 313 8.30 3.49 -1.98
CA PHE A 313 9.12 2.60 -2.81
C PHE A 313 9.94 3.36 -3.85
N LEU A 314 9.29 4.25 -4.62
CA LEU A 314 9.97 5.05 -5.64
C LEU A 314 11.02 5.99 -5.02
N GLY A 315 10.68 6.65 -3.92
CA GLY A 315 11.58 7.56 -3.20
C GLY A 315 12.82 6.83 -2.67
N ASP A 316 12.62 5.69 -2.00
CA ASP A 316 13.73 4.88 -1.48
C ASP A 316 14.59 4.31 -2.62
N SER A 317 13.98 3.85 -3.71
CA SER A 317 14.70 3.35 -4.88
C SER A 317 15.59 4.45 -5.48
N PHE A 318 15.06 5.66 -5.71
CA PHE A 318 15.86 6.77 -6.23
C PHE A 318 16.94 7.22 -5.26
N LEU A 319 16.64 7.29 -3.96
CA LEU A 319 17.62 7.65 -2.94
C LEU A 319 18.77 6.64 -2.94
N TYR A 320 18.46 5.34 -2.90
CA TYR A 320 19.45 4.28 -2.90
C TYR A 320 20.32 4.33 -4.15
N PHE A 321 19.73 4.29 -5.34
CA PHE A 321 20.52 4.29 -6.59
C PHE A 321 21.33 5.59 -6.76
N GLY A 322 20.85 6.71 -6.23
CA GLY A 322 21.59 7.98 -6.20
C GLY A 322 22.70 8.05 -5.13
N GLN A 323 22.64 7.23 -4.08
CA GLN A 323 23.57 7.29 -2.93
C GLN A 323 24.37 6.00 -2.69
N ARG A 324 24.21 4.97 -3.52
CA ARG A 324 24.91 3.68 -3.40
C ARG A 324 26.43 3.79 -3.45
N GLY A 325 26.99 4.86 -4.01
CA GLY A 325 28.42 5.07 -4.13
C GLY A 325 29.10 4.16 -5.17
N THR A 326 30.37 3.87 -4.95
CA THR A 326 31.23 3.01 -5.79
C THR A 326 31.88 1.91 -4.94
N PRO A 327 32.49 0.86 -5.52
CA PRO A 327 33.15 -0.19 -4.74
C PRO A 327 34.21 0.34 -3.77
N ASP A 328 34.94 1.38 -4.14
CA ASP A 328 35.95 2.03 -3.27
C ASP A 328 35.35 2.97 -2.21
N ALA A 329 34.14 3.48 -2.47
CA ALA A 329 33.43 4.40 -1.57
C ALA A 329 31.94 4.02 -1.51
N PRO A 330 31.59 2.85 -0.95
CA PRO A 330 30.22 2.35 -0.93
C PRO A 330 29.35 3.22 -0.05
N GLY A 331 28.09 3.42 -0.43
CA GLY A 331 27.10 4.16 0.33
C GLY A 331 26.75 3.50 1.66
N ALA A 332 26.05 4.23 2.54
CA ALA A 332 25.77 3.76 3.90
C ALA A 332 24.94 2.46 3.94
N ILE A 333 23.92 2.34 3.06
CA ILE A 333 23.11 1.12 2.95
C ILE A 333 23.98 -0.04 2.45
N VAL A 334 24.78 0.17 1.40
CA VAL A 334 25.67 -0.84 0.81
C VAL A 334 26.68 -1.36 1.83
N ARG A 335 27.33 -0.47 2.60
CA ARG A 335 28.27 -0.86 3.68
C ARG A 335 27.59 -1.77 4.69
N LYS A 336 26.43 -1.34 5.20
CA LYS A 336 25.69 -2.11 6.21
C LYS A 336 25.28 -3.52 5.73
N ILE A 337 24.91 -3.66 4.46
CA ILE A 337 24.59 -4.97 3.88
C ILE A 337 25.87 -5.79 3.64
N SER A 338 26.95 -5.16 3.18
CA SER A 338 28.26 -5.82 3.00
C SER A 338 28.81 -6.36 4.32
N ASP A 339 28.74 -5.58 5.40
CA ASP A 339 29.13 -6.00 6.75
C ASP A 339 28.29 -7.20 7.24
N ALA A 340 27.00 -7.23 6.89
CA ALA A 340 26.13 -8.36 7.22
C ALA A 340 26.51 -9.64 6.45
N PHE A 341 26.97 -9.51 5.19
CA PHE A 341 27.49 -10.63 4.42
C PHE A 341 28.81 -11.13 5.01
N GLU A 342 29.74 -10.23 5.38
CA GLU A 342 30.98 -10.60 6.08
C GLU A 342 30.69 -11.35 7.37
N LEU A 343 29.77 -10.84 8.19
CA LEU A 343 29.35 -11.51 9.42
C LEU A 343 28.76 -12.89 9.12
N GLY A 344 27.87 -13.00 8.13
CA GLY A 344 27.30 -14.28 7.71
C GLY A 344 28.37 -15.28 7.26
N LEU A 345 29.35 -14.85 6.46
CA LEU A 345 30.47 -15.67 6.04
C LEU A 345 31.32 -16.13 7.22
N SER A 346 31.57 -15.26 8.20
CA SER A 346 32.35 -15.60 9.40
C SER A 346 31.65 -16.62 10.32
N MET A 347 30.34 -16.80 10.16
CA MET A 347 29.51 -17.75 10.93
C MET A 347 29.40 -19.14 10.29
N LYS A 348 30.03 -19.37 9.13
CA LYS A 348 30.11 -20.68 8.49
C LYS A 348 30.95 -21.65 9.34
N THR A 349 30.55 -22.91 9.40
CA THR A 349 31.33 -23.98 10.04
C THR A 349 31.52 -25.15 9.08
N ALA A 350 32.32 -26.15 9.44
CA ALA A 350 32.49 -27.35 8.61
C ALA A 350 31.18 -28.11 8.41
N GLU A 351 30.33 -28.14 9.43
CA GLU A 351 28.99 -28.76 9.43
C GLU A 351 27.95 -27.87 8.74
N ASP A 352 28.27 -26.60 8.52
CA ASP A 352 27.36 -25.60 8.01
C ASP A 352 28.04 -24.58 7.07
N PRO A 353 28.53 -25.04 5.90
CA PRO A 353 29.48 -24.29 5.08
C PRO A 353 28.82 -23.26 4.15
N ASP A 354 27.49 -23.21 4.08
CA ASP A 354 26.76 -22.40 3.09
C ASP A 354 26.22 -21.11 3.69
N LEU A 355 26.26 -20.02 2.93
CA LEU A 355 25.60 -18.74 3.24
C LEU A 355 24.30 -18.65 2.44
N ILE A 356 23.20 -18.48 3.15
CA ILE A 356 21.90 -18.15 2.55
C ILE A 356 21.66 -16.65 2.71
N VAL A 357 21.34 -15.99 1.59
CA VAL A 357 20.84 -14.61 1.60
C VAL A 357 19.39 -14.63 1.16
N VAL A 358 18.50 -14.10 2.00
CA VAL A 358 17.09 -13.89 1.67
C VAL A 358 16.83 -12.39 1.59
N ALA A 359 16.26 -11.93 0.48
CA ALA A 359 16.06 -10.51 0.24
C ALA A 359 14.63 -10.24 -0.19
N HIS A 360 13.96 -9.29 0.47
CA HIS A 360 12.55 -8.97 0.25
C HIS A 360 12.39 -7.59 -0.39
N SER A 361 11.50 -7.46 -1.38
CA SER A 361 11.17 -6.16 -1.98
C SER A 361 12.45 -5.44 -2.44
N MET A 362 12.62 -4.17 -2.08
CA MET A 362 13.83 -3.40 -2.40
C MET A 362 15.12 -4.02 -1.86
N GLY A 363 15.06 -4.83 -0.80
CA GLY A 363 16.20 -5.60 -0.33
C GLY A 363 16.82 -6.46 -1.42
N GLY A 364 16.00 -7.00 -2.34
CA GLY A 364 16.49 -7.77 -3.49
C GLY A 364 17.29 -6.93 -4.49
N ASN A 365 16.92 -5.66 -4.69
CA ASN A 365 17.68 -4.74 -5.53
C ASN A 365 19.04 -4.43 -4.88
N ILE A 366 19.03 -4.17 -3.57
CA ILE A 366 20.25 -3.88 -2.81
C ILE A 366 21.20 -5.08 -2.86
N VAL A 367 20.69 -6.29 -2.61
CA VAL A 367 21.50 -7.52 -2.65
C VAL A 367 22.01 -7.80 -4.07
N CYS A 368 21.23 -7.54 -5.11
CA CYS A 368 21.66 -7.66 -6.50
C CYS A 368 22.83 -6.73 -6.82
N ASP A 369 22.77 -5.45 -6.41
CA ASP A 369 23.86 -4.50 -6.59
C ASP A 369 25.09 -4.89 -5.75
N VAL A 370 24.89 -5.29 -4.49
CA VAL A 370 25.99 -5.73 -3.60
C VAL A 370 26.70 -6.95 -4.17
N ALA A 371 25.96 -7.99 -4.55
CA ALA A 371 26.55 -9.23 -5.06
C ALA A 371 27.24 -9.05 -6.41
N SER A 372 26.71 -8.17 -7.28
CA SER A 372 27.22 -7.99 -8.64
C SER A 372 28.34 -6.95 -8.76
N TYR A 373 28.29 -5.87 -7.96
CA TYR A 373 29.14 -4.70 -8.16
C TYR A 373 30.04 -4.38 -6.97
N PHE A 374 29.49 -4.39 -5.75
CA PHE A 374 30.26 -3.94 -4.57
C PHE A 374 31.08 -5.04 -3.91
N ARG A 375 30.57 -6.27 -3.87
CA ARG A 375 31.18 -7.43 -3.21
C ARG A 375 31.14 -8.69 -4.10
N PRO A 376 31.64 -8.62 -5.35
CA PRO A 376 31.69 -9.79 -6.23
C PRO A 376 32.66 -10.88 -5.72
N ASP A 377 33.49 -10.56 -4.73
CA ASP A 377 34.41 -11.47 -4.03
C ASP A 377 33.70 -12.35 -2.98
N GLN A 378 32.50 -11.96 -2.53
CA GLN A 378 31.79 -12.67 -1.47
C GLN A 378 30.85 -13.73 -2.06
N GLN A 379 31.12 -15.00 -1.74
CA GLN A 379 30.32 -16.13 -2.21
C GLN A 379 28.98 -16.24 -1.47
N ILE A 380 27.90 -16.28 -2.24
CA ILE A 380 26.53 -16.56 -1.78
C ILE A 380 26.15 -17.92 -2.33
N ASP A 381 25.95 -18.90 -1.45
CA ASP A 381 25.64 -20.27 -1.87
C ASP A 381 24.18 -20.38 -2.34
N LEU A 382 23.28 -19.64 -1.70
CA LEU A 382 21.89 -19.54 -2.12
C LEU A 382 21.35 -18.12 -1.90
N LEU A 383 20.93 -17.48 -2.99
CA LEU A 383 20.19 -16.23 -2.97
C LEU A 383 18.70 -16.52 -3.20
N ILE A 384 17.86 -16.16 -2.24
CA ILE A 384 16.41 -16.18 -2.38
C ILE A 384 15.92 -14.74 -2.42
N THR A 385 15.39 -14.30 -3.55
CA THR A 385 14.68 -13.02 -3.63
C THR A 385 13.18 -13.26 -3.54
N VAL A 386 12.46 -12.45 -2.78
CA VAL A 386 11.00 -12.57 -2.61
C VAL A 386 10.36 -11.23 -2.92
N ALA A 387 9.38 -11.22 -3.82
CA ALA A 387 8.61 -10.02 -4.16
C ALA A 387 9.52 -8.86 -4.60
N THR A 388 10.49 -9.11 -5.48
CA THR A 388 11.59 -8.20 -5.81
C THR A 388 11.44 -7.52 -7.18
N GLN A 389 12.14 -6.40 -7.38
CA GLN A 389 12.14 -5.61 -8.61
C GLN A 389 13.46 -5.71 -9.38
N PHE A 390 14.41 -6.54 -8.94
CA PHE A 390 15.73 -6.60 -9.58
C PHE A 390 15.66 -6.96 -11.06
N PRO A 391 14.72 -7.80 -11.57
CA PRO A 391 14.67 -8.07 -13.00
C PRO A 391 14.35 -6.82 -13.80
N LEU A 392 13.36 -6.03 -13.36
CA LEU A 392 13.02 -4.74 -13.97
C LEU A 392 14.21 -3.78 -13.95
N PHE A 393 14.87 -3.61 -12.81
CA PHE A 393 16.00 -2.68 -12.72
C PHE A 393 17.24 -3.14 -13.49
N ALA A 394 17.44 -4.45 -13.66
CA ALA A 394 18.43 -4.98 -14.57
C ALA A 394 18.09 -4.70 -16.03
N ASP A 395 16.82 -4.84 -16.44
CA ASP A 395 16.33 -4.47 -17.78
C ASP A 395 16.61 -3.00 -18.10
N LEU A 396 16.41 -2.13 -17.09
CA LEU A 396 16.67 -0.69 -17.16
C LEU A 396 18.16 -0.31 -17.05
N HIS A 397 19.08 -1.29 -17.08
CA HIS A 397 20.53 -1.09 -16.98
C HIS A 397 20.97 -0.34 -15.71
N MET A 398 20.24 -0.51 -14.60
CA MET A 398 20.52 0.24 -13.37
C MET A 398 21.63 -0.36 -12.51
N PHE A 399 21.97 -1.65 -12.69
CA PHE A 399 23.04 -2.34 -11.95
C PHE A 399 24.36 -2.32 -12.73
N PRO A 400 25.40 -1.60 -12.27
CA PRO A 400 26.68 -1.51 -12.98
C PRO A 400 27.42 -2.84 -13.08
N GLY A 401 27.20 -3.74 -12.12
CA GLY A 401 27.81 -5.08 -12.08
C GLY A 401 27.10 -6.15 -12.92
N ILE A 402 26.02 -5.79 -13.63
CA ILE A 402 25.27 -6.70 -14.49
C ILE A 402 25.33 -6.20 -15.94
N ASP A 403 25.85 -7.03 -16.83
CA ASP A 403 25.71 -6.78 -18.27
C ASP A 403 24.34 -7.23 -18.75
N SER A 404 23.41 -6.28 -18.82
CA SER A 404 22.06 -6.51 -19.34
C SER A 404 21.86 -6.04 -20.77
N ARG A 405 22.92 -5.76 -21.53
CA ARG A 405 22.82 -5.41 -22.96
C ARG A 405 22.62 -6.64 -23.85
N THR A 406 23.07 -7.79 -23.38
CA THR A 406 22.85 -9.09 -24.04
C THR A 406 21.79 -9.91 -23.31
N ARG A 407 21.11 -10.80 -24.04
CA ARG A 407 20.15 -11.77 -23.50
C ARG A 407 20.62 -13.19 -23.82
N PRO A 408 20.46 -14.15 -22.90
CA PRO A 408 20.00 -13.97 -21.52
C PRO A 408 21.02 -13.18 -20.66
N ILE A 409 20.54 -12.47 -19.63
CA ILE A 409 21.37 -11.77 -18.64
C ILE A 409 22.04 -12.82 -17.75
N LYS A 410 23.35 -12.73 -17.55
CA LYS A 410 24.04 -13.63 -16.64
C LYS A 410 23.91 -13.15 -15.20
N LYS A 411 23.57 -14.08 -14.28
CA LYS A 411 23.66 -13.79 -12.84
C LYS A 411 25.12 -13.59 -12.39
N PRO A 412 25.36 -12.89 -11.28
CA PRO A 412 26.71 -12.75 -10.73
C PRO A 412 27.35 -14.11 -10.42
N PRO A 413 28.63 -14.35 -10.80
CA PRO A 413 29.26 -15.67 -10.70
C PRO A 413 29.49 -16.13 -9.24
N ASN A 414 29.52 -15.20 -8.29
CA ASN A 414 29.63 -15.48 -6.86
C ASN A 414 28.31 -15.93 -6.22
N VAL A 415 27.18 -15.84 -6.93
CA VAL A 415 25.89 -16.40 -6.50
C VAL A 415 25.76 -17.80 -7.11
N LYS A 416 25.94 -18.87 -6.32
CA LYS A 416 25.90 -20.26 -6.84
C LYS A 416 24.51 -20.61 -7.37
N ARG A 417 23.48 -20.47 -6.52
CA ARG A 417 22.08 -20.71 -6.86
C ARG A 417 21.22 -19.49 -6.54
N TRP A 418 20.27 -19.18 -7.40
CA TRP A 418 19.35 -18.07 -7.21
C TRP A 418 17.91 -18.49 -7.47
N ILE A 419 17.08 -18.43 -6.43
CA ILE A 419 15.63 -18.64 -6.51
C ILE A 419 14.94 -17.29 -6.38
N ASN A 420 14.11 -16.94 -7.35
CA ASN A 420 13.28 -15.74 -7.34
C ASN A 420 11.81 -16.10 -7.11
N VAL A 421 11.28 -15.70 -5.96
CA VAL A 421 9.90 -15.97 -5.55
C VAL A 421 9.00 -14.79 -5.88
N TYR A 422 7.92 -15.05 -6.60
CA TYR A 422 6.94 -14.05 -7.01
C TYR A 422 5.51 -14.53 -6.76
N ASP A 423 4.60 -13.60 -6.51
CA ASP A 423 3.16 -13.85 -6.49
C ASP A 423 2.55 -13.13 -7.69
N MET A 424 1.72 -13.83 -8.47
CA MET A 424 1.05 -13.25 -9.65
C MET A 424 0.17 -12.03 -9.31
N ASN A 425 -0.24 -11.89 -8.06
CA ASN A 425 -1.03 -10.76 -7.59
C ASN A 425 -0.19 -9.63 -7.00
N ASP A 426 1.12 -9.80 -6.85
CA ASP A 426 2.03 -8.77 -6.37
C ASP A 426 2.51 -7.90 -7.53
N ILE A 427 2.05 -6.65 -7.57
CA ILE A 427 2.39 -5.68 -8.62
C ILE A 427 3.87 -5.26 -8.62
N PHE A 428 4.62 -5.62 -7.58
CA PHE A 428 6.04 -5.32 -7.43
C PHE A 428 6.91 -6.58 -7.48
N ALA A 429 6.34 -7.77 -7.70
CA ALA A 429 7.11 -8.98 -7.90
C ALA A 429 7.31 -9.23 -9.40
N PHE A 430 8.57 -9.22 -9.85
CA PHE A 430 8.92 -9.46 -11.25
C PHE A 430 9.56 -10.83 -11.41
N THR A 431 9.20 -11.54 -12.48
CA THR A 431 9.84 -12.79 -12.88
C THR A 431 11.21 -12.51 -13.49
N ALA A 432 12.18 -13.38 -13.21
CA ALA A 432 13.57 -13.24 -13.64
C ALA A 432 13.92 -14.16 -14.81
N GLN A 433 13.40 -15.39 -14.81
CA GLN A 433 13.72 -16.46 -15.76
C GLN A 433 13.49 -16.08 -17.24
N PRO A 434 12.50 -15.23 -17.61
CA PRO A 434 12.38 -14.77 -19.00
C PRO A 434 13.57 -13.94 -19.51
N MET A 435 14.36 -13.35 -18.60
CA MET A 435 15.46 -12.46 -18.94
C MET A 435 16.83 -12.98 -18.51
N PHE A 436 16.91 -13.76 -17.43
CA PHE A 436 18.14 -14.22 -16.83
C PHE A 436 18.46 -15.68 -17.14
N GLU A 437 19.74 -15.98 -17.27
CA GLU A 437 20.28 -17.34 -17.26
C GLU A 437 20.44 -17.82 -15.80
N ASP A 438 20.12 -19.08 -15.54
CA ASP A 438 20.36 -19.76 -14.26
C ASP A 438 19.73 -19.09 -13.02
N ILE A 439 18.57 -18.45 -13.18
CA ILE A 439 17.69 -18.03 -12.07
C ILE A 439 16.40 -18.84 -12.13
N GLU A 440 16.04 -19.48 -11.02
CA GLU A 440 14.82 -20.26 -10.87
C GLU A 440 13.67 -19.37 -10.40
N ASP A 441 12.66 -19.17 -11.24
CA ASP A 441 11.43 -18.51 -10.82
C ASP A 441 10.50 -19.49 -10.10
N LEU A 442 10.02 -19.10 -8.91
CA LEU A 442 9.15 -19.89 -8.05
C LEU A 442 7.87 -19.10 -7.75
N GLU A 443 6.75 -19.54 -8.32
CA GLU A 443 5.46 -18.93 -8.06
C GLU A 443 4.97 -19.28 -6.65
N PHE A 444 4.69 -18.27 -5.85
CA PHE A 444 4.07 -18.37 -4.53
C PHE A 444 2.72 -17.68 -4.55
N ALA A 445 1.65 -18.45 -4.35
CA ALA A 445 0.33 -17.90 -4.09
C ALA A 445 0.19 -17.60 -2.60
N SER A 446 0.31 -16.34 -2.21
CA SER A 446 0.06 -15.90 -0.83
C SER A 446 -1.43 -15.88 -0.46
N GLY A 447 -2.32 -15.98 -1.46
CA GLY A 447 -3.76 -15.86 -1.26
C GLY A 447 -4.26 -14.41 -1.12
N ARG A 448 -3.39 -13.43 -1.38
CA ARG A 448 -3.68 -11.99 -1.28
C ARG A 448 -3.60 -11.27 -2.61
N LEU A 449 -4.07 -10.01 -2.63
CA LEU A 449 -4.07 -9.20 -3.85
C LEU A 449 -3.30 -7.88 -3.68
N GLY A 450 -2.49 -7.54 -4.68
CA GLY A 450 -1.85 -6.23 -4.78
C GLY A 450 -0.82 -5.97 -3.68
N MET A 451 -1.03 -4.88 -2.93
CA MET A 451 0.01 -4.29 -2.06
C MET A 451 0.16 -4.93 -0.69
N THR A 452 -0.83 -5.68 -0.24
CA THR A 452 -0.82 -6.51 0.98
C THR A 452 -0.07 -7.81 0.72
N THR A 453 -0.21 -8.39 -0.48
CA THR A 453 0.57 -9.52 -1.00
C THR A 453 2.06 -9.22 -0.84
N HIS A 454 2.48 -8.04 -1.33
CA HIS A 454 3.87 -7.62 -1.33
C HIS A 454 4.50 -7.50 0.05
N ALA A 455 3.82 -6.82 0.98
CA ALA A 455 4.40 -6.45 2.27
C ALA A 455 4.45 -7.62 3.25
N ASP A 456 3.60 -8.62 3.08
CA ASP A 456 3.31 -9.59 4.12
C ASP A 456 3.66 -11.03 3.73
N CYS A 457 4.38 -11.27 2.62
CA CYS A 457 4.77 -12.62 2.21
C CYS A 457 5.38 -13.43 3.38
N PHE A 458 6.22 -12.78 4.19
CA PHE A 458 6.91 -13.38 5.33
C PHE A 458 6.05 -13.62 6.58
N LYS A 459 4.78 -13.19 6.58
CA LYS A 459 3.82 -13.52 7.64
C LYS A 459 3.20 -14.90 7.45
N PHE A 460 3.33 -15.49 6.26
CA PHE A 460 2.70 -16.76 5.92
C PHE A 460 3.64 -17.93 6.10
N VAL A 461 3.20 -18.94 6.85
CA VAL A 461 3.92 -20.20 7.04
C VAL A 461 4.15 -20.90 5.70
N SER A 462 3.16 -20.84 4.81
CA SER A 462 3.21 -21.48 3.48
C SER A 462 4.43 -21.04 2.67
N LEU A 463 4.89 -19.78 2.81
CA LEU A 463 6.11 -19.30 2.15
C LEU A 463 7.33 -20.12 2.60
N TYR A 464 7.54 -20.29 3.90
CA TYR A 464 8.70 -21.01 4.44
C TYR A 464 8.68 -22.50 4.07
N GLU A 465 7.49 -23.11 4.06
CA GLU A 465 7.32 -24.49 3.61
C GLU A 465 7.57 -24.64 2.10
N HIS A 466 7.24 -23.60 1.32
CA HIS A 466 7.48 -23.56 -0.11
C HIS A 466 8.96 -23.36 -0.43
N LEU A 467 9.63 -22.44 0.27
CA LEU A 467 11.07 -22.22 0.20
C LEU A 467 11.85 -23.50 0.56
N ALA A 468 11.49 -24.16 1.66
CA ALA A 468 12.19 -25.39 2.07
C ALA A 468 12.08 -26.47 1.00
N ARG A 469 10.88 -26.65 0.42
CA ARG A 469 10.66 -27.60 -0.67
C ARG A 469 11.45 -27.26 -1.92
N ALA A 470 11.60 -25.98 -2.28
CA ALA A 470 12.39 -25.57 -3.43
C ALA A 470 13.89 -25.81 -3.21
N VAL A 471 14.38 -25.58 -2.00
CA VAL A 471 15.78 -25.82 -1.64
C VAL A 471 16.11 -27.31 -1.60
N SER A 472 15.22 -28.16 -1.07
CA SER A 472 15.40 -29.62 -1.00
C SER A 472 15.32 -30.38 -2.33
N ARG A 473 15.12 -29.72 -3.47
CA ARG A 473 15.04 -30.39 -4.80
C ARG A 473 16.40 -30.69 -5.43
N GLU A 474 17.49 -30.45 -4.69
CA GLU A 474 18.85 -30.96 -4.97
C GLU A 474 19.02 -32.34 -4.34
#